data_AF-A0A9P5Z6L1-F1
#
_entry.id   AF-A0A9P5Z6L1-F1
#
_cell.length_a   1.000
_cell.length_b   1.000
_cell.length_c   1.000
_cell.angle_alpha   90.00
_cell.angle_beta   90.00
_cell.angle_gamma   90.00
#
_symmetry.space_group_name_H-M   'P 1'
#
loop_
_entity.id
_entity.type
_entity.pdbx_description
1 polymer ?
#
loop_
_entity_poly.entity_id
_entity_poly.type
_entity_poly.pdbx_seq_one_letter_code
_entity_poly.pdbx_strand_id
1 'polypeptide(L)'
;MATNFSCRAFSSIDQILAQAYTGKLNITTFAETCPNVCTLAWGIGNPDLSGIGTNISYILQAALTILFGPLFCLVYATLEPDSKRLEKLQNQFHDISAQFTIPVSVAAIVRYRQHASFYELDFLHSLLTMQFFSLLSSSVVAGVFAERKSIMRIIVLVIYGLLDFALYMILIKGLITSQPRWKTLDDLAEACSAYSQIFPWIQHIPTSDVLLHITTKQFFKPFNKTAWKYGLIIFGFVLAGIIGLFLAVIILALLYKALTSKDARFLGLISLGLSVGMLVEVVQMERTRNIMKEVTGLDFLDNEWGFGQIISLFLWVPLGLQSIYNVIGILNGE
;
A
#
# COMPACT_ATOMS: atom_id res chain seq x y z
N MET A 1 35.36 15.48 -17.33
CA MET A 1 34.94 15.36 -18.75
C MET A 1 33.45 15.09 -18.75
N ALA A 2 32.62 16.04 -19.19
CA ALA A 2 31.20 15.80 -19.37
C ALA A 2 31.02 14.90 -20.62
N THR A 3 30.52 13.69 -20.44
CA THR A 3 30.15 12.80 -21.54
C THR A 3 28.85 13.29 -22.16
N ASN A 4 28.85 13.52 -23.47
CA ASN A 4 27.68 13.99 -24.20
C ASN A 4 26.72 12.80 -24.40
N PHE A 5 25.75 12.62 -23.51
CA PHE A 5 24.75 11.55 -23.61
C PHE A 5 23.68 11.93 -24.62
N SER A 6 23.32 10.99 -25.51
CA SER A 6 22.15 11.15 -26.39
C SER A 6 20.85 11.07 -25.57
N CYS A 7 19.82 11.83 -25.95
CA CYS A 7 18.50 11.78 -25.30
C CYS A 7 17.81 10.41 -25.38
N ARG A 8 18.31 9.48 -26.19
CA ARG A 8 17.82 8.09 -26.31
C ARG A 8 18.73 7.05 -25.64
N ALA A 9 19.76 7.48 -24.92
CA ALA A 9 20.74 6.57 -24.33
C ALA A 9 20.20 5.76 -23.15
N PHE A 10 19.06 6.16 -22.58
CA PHE A 10 18.50 5.56 -21.39
C PHE A 10 17.15 4.91 -21.68
N SER A 11 16.99 3.66 -21.25
CA SER A 11 15.73 2.93 -21.35
C SER A 11 14.94 2.92 -20.04
N SER A 12 15.54 3.37 -18.93
CA SER A 12 14.88 3.48 -17.62
C SER A 12 15.48 4.59 -16.77
N ILE A 13 14.69 5.06 -15.80
CA ILE A 13 15.12 6.08 -14.85
C ILE A 13 16.30 5.61 -14.00
N ASP A 14 16.32 4.32 -13.62
CA ASP A 14 17.40 3.78 -12.80
C ASP A 14 18.78 3.92 -13.46
N GLN A 15 18.85 3.89 -14.80
CA GLN A 15 20.09 4.16 -15.52
C GLN A 15 20.50 5.63 -15.42
N ILE A 16 19.54 6.55 -15.53
CA ILE A 16 19.76 8.01 -15.40
C ILE A 16 20.26 8.31 -13.98
N LEU A 17 19.55 7.80 -12.96
CA LEU A 17 19.92 7.96 -11.56
C LEU A 17 21.29 7.34 -11.26
N ALA A 18 21.61 6.18 -11.82
CA ALA A 18 22.92 5.54 -11.63
C ALA A 18 24.06 6.39 -12.24
N GLN A 19 23.88 6.97 -13.42
CA GLN A 19 24.90 7.84 -14.02
C GLN A 19 25.06 9.15 -13.23
N ALA A 20 23.95 9.76 -12.82
CA ALA A 20 23.95 10.97 -12.00
C ALA A 20 24.61 10.74 -10.64
N TYR A 21 24.31 9.60 -10.00
CA TYR A 21 24.94 9.18 -8.75
C TYR A 21 26.47 9.05 -8.87
N THR A 22 26.97 8.60 -10.03
CA THR A 22 28.43 8.55 -10.28
C THR A 22 29.05 9.89 -10.66
N GLY A 23 28.28 10.98 -10.66
CA GLY A 23 28.71 12.31 -11.08
C GLY A 23 28.98 12.45 -12.58
N LYS A 24 28.57 11.46 -13.39
CA LYS A 24 28.78 11.46 -14.85
C LYS A 24 27.70 12.23 -15.60
N LEU A 25 26.56 12.46 -14.97
CA LEU A 25 25.41 13.15 -15.56
C LEU A 25 24.94 14.26 -14.62
N ASN A 26 24.86 15.49 -15.13
CA ASN A 26 24.15 16.58 -14.45
C ASN A 26 22.68 16.51 -14.87
N ILE A 27 21.80 16.17 -13.92
CA ILE A 27 20.38 15.92 -14.19
C ILE A 27 19.66 17.16 -14.71
N THR A 28 19.89 18.31 -14.09
CA THR A 28 19.21 19.55 -14.45
C THR A 28 19.50 19.91 -15.91
N THR A 29 20.78 19.93 -16.28
CA THR A 29 21.20 20.20 -17.68
C THR A 29 20.69 19.13 -18.65
N PHE A 30 20.66 17.86 -18.23
CA PHE A 30 20.19 16.77 -19.09
C PHE A 30 18.68 16.86 -19.36
N ALA A 31 17.87 17.15 -18.34
CA ALA A 31 16.43 17.32 -18.48
C ALA A 31 16.06 18.52 -19.35
N GLU A 32 16.80 19.64 -19.23
CA GLU A 32 16.66 20.81 -20.10
C GLU A 32 16.97 20.48 -21.58
N THR A 33 17.99 19.67 -21.81
CA THR A 33 18.41 19.27 -23.18
C THR A 33 17.50 18.19 -23.77
N CYS A 34 16.96 17.32 -22.93
CA CYS A 34 16.23 16.11 -23.32
C CYS A 34 14.88 16.04 -22.57
N PRO A 35 13.88 16.87 -22.93
CA PRO A 35 12.61 16.95 -22.18
C PRO A 35 11.84 15.62 -22.13
N ASN A 36 12.01 14.75 -23.12
CA ASN A 36 11.43 13.40 -23.14
C ASN A 36 11.98 12.50 -22.01
N VAL A 37 13.04 12.89 -21.30
CA VAL A 37 13.48 12.18 -20.11
C VAL A 37 12.44 12.27 -18.99
N CYS A 38 11.68 13.37 -18.94
CA CYS A 38 10.64 13.54 -17.94
C CYS A 38 9.50 12.53 -18.17
N THR A 39 9.17 12.16 -19.41
CA THR A 39 8.16 11.10 -19.65
C THR A 39 8.64 9.73 -19.18
N LEU A 40 9.95 9.45 -19.22
CA LEU A 40 10.53 8.27 -18.59
C LEU A 40 10.43 8.34 -17.06
N ALA A 41 10.63 9.52 -16.47
CA ALA A 41 10.52 9.77 -15.03
C ALA A 41 9.09 9.54 -14.50
N TRP A 42 8.11 9.99 -15.28
CA TRP A 42 6.69 9.95 -14.94
C TRP A 42 6.02 8.62 -15.32
N GLY A 43 6.49 7.97 -16.37
CA GLY A 43 5.92 6.71 -16.87
C GLY A 43 4.55 6.89 -17.52
N ILE A 44 4.18 5.94 -18.37
CA ILE A 44 2.90 5.96 -19.12
C ILE A 44 1.73 5.29 -18.37
N GLY A 45 1.95 4.97 -17.09
CA GLY A 45 1.03 4.17 -16.29
C GLY A 45 1.19 2.67 -16.53
N ASN A 46 0.48 1.91 -15.70
CA ASN A 46 0.32 0.47 -15.87
C ASN A 46 -1.18 0.18 -15.99
N PRO A 47 -1.68 -0.28 -17.14
CA PRO A 47 -3.11 -0.50 -17.32
C PRO A 47 -3.66 -1.53 -16.33
N ASP A 48 -2.90 -2.56 -15.95
CA ASP A 48 -3.38 -3.59 -15.04
C ASP A 48 -3.58 -3.11 -13.59
N LEU A 49 -2.80 -2.13 -13.14
CA LEU A 49 -2.86 -1.60 -11.76
C LEU A 49 -3.48 -0.21 -11.66
N SER A 50 -3.28 0.65 -12.65
CA SER A 50 -3.72 2.05 -12.66
C SER A 50 -4.72 2.37 -13.78
N GLY A 51 -5.06 1.39 -14.61
CA GLY A 51 -6.04 1.56 -15.68
C GLY A 51 -7.46 1.70 -15.15
N ILE A 52 -8.35 2.21 -16.01
CA ILE A 52 -9.69 2.61 -15.64
C ILE A 52 -10.52 1.49 -15.01
N GLY A 53 -10.43 0.26 -15.52
CA GLY A 53 -11.23 -0.86 -15.02
C GLY A 53 -10.82 -1.27 -13.60
N THR A 54 -9.52 -1.35 -13.32
CA THR A 54 -9.01 -1.65 -11.97
C THR A 54 -9.33 -0.52 -11.00
N ASN A 55 -9.25 0.72 -11.48
CA ASN A 55 -9.58 1.90 -10.68
C ASN A 55 -11.05 1.92 -10.25
N ILE A 56 -11.98 1.55 -11.14
CA ILE A 56 -13.40 1.37 -10.77
C ILE A 56 -13.53 0.31 -9.67
N SER A 57 -12.78 -0.80 -9.74
CA SER A 57 -12.77 -1.82 -8.69
C SER A 57 -12.27 -1.28 -7.34
N TYR A 58 -11.27 -0.39 -7.33
CA TYR A 58 -10.81 0.26 -6.10
C TYR A 58 -11.87 1.19 -5.50
N ILE A 59 -12.53 2.01 -6.33
CA ILE A 59 -13.63 2.87 -5.88
C ILE A 59 -14.78 2.01 -5.33
N LEU A 60 -15.13 0.92 -6.01
CA LEU A 60 -16.16 -0.01 -5.57
C LEU A 60 -15.79 -0.67 -4.24
N GLN A 61 -14.54 -1.14 -4.09
CA GLN A 61 -14.03 -1.66 -2.83
C GLN A 61 -14.15 -0.61 -1.72
N ALA A 62 -13.73 0.63 -1.96
CA ALA A 62 -13.79 1.70 -0.97
C ALA A 62 -15.24 1.99 -0.54
N ALA A 63 -16.17 2.07 -1.49
CA ALA A 63 -17.59 2.25 -1.20
C ALA A 63 -18.15 1.08 -0.37
N LEU A 64 -17.81 -0.16 -0.74
CA LEU A 64 -18.23 -1.35 -0.01
C LEU A 64 -17.60 -1.42 1.38
N THR A 65 -16.35 -0.98 1.56
CA THR A 65 -15.70 -0.91 2.89
C THR A 65 -16.39 0.09 3.80
N ILE A 66 -16.87 1.22 3.29
CA ILE A 66 -17.66 2.17 4.09
C ILE A 66 -19.01 1.54 4.48
N LEU A 67 -19.66 0.85 3.53
CA LEU A 67 -20.95 0.21 3.73
C LEU A 67 -20.85 -0.95 4.74
N PHE A 68 -19.93 -1.87 4.54
CA PHE A 68 -19.67 -3.05 5.37
C PHE A 68 -18.71 -2.80 6.54
N GLY A 69 -18.30 -1.55 6.74
CA GLY A 69 -17.45 -1.12 7.84
C GLY A 69 -18.24 -0.28 8.84
N PRO A 70 -18.03 1.04 8.90
CA PRO A 70 -18.65 1.90 9.88
C PRO A 70 -20.19 1.93 9.79
N LEU A 71 -20.76 1.94 8.57
CA LEU A 71 -22.21 1.97 8.40
C LEU A 71 -22.85 0.65 8.86
N PHE A 72 -22.22 -0.48 8.56
CA PHE A 72 -22.67 -1.78 9.04
C PHE A 72 -22.70 -1.84 10.58
N CYS A 73 -21.66 -1.36 11.26
CA CYS A 73 -21.66 -1.28 12.72
C CYS A 73 -22.78 -0.39 13.26
N LEU A 74 -23.07 0.75 12.61
CA LEU A 74 -24.17 1.63 13.01
C LEU A 74 -25.53 0.93 12.87
N VAL A 75 -25.76 0.26 11.74
CA VAL A 75 -27.00 -0.51 11.49
C VAL A 75 -27.13 -1.65 12.48
N TYR A 76 -26.07 -2.42 12.70
CA TYR A 76 -26.06 -3.54 13.65
C TYR A 76 -26.27 -3.09 15.10
N ALA A 77 -25.82 -1.88 15.47
CA ALA A 77 -26.04 -1.33 16.81
C ALA A 77 -27.46 -0.79 17.05
N THR A 78 -28.21 -0.53 15.98
CA THR A 78 -29.52 0.17 16.05
C THR A 78 -30.70 -0.76 15.77
N LEU A 79 -30.53 -1.68 14.83
CA LEU A 79 -31.48 -2.74 14.55
C LEU A 79 -31.00 -3.97 15.33
N GLU A 80 -31.87 -4.69 16.05
CA GLU A 80 -31.57 -6.04 16.56
C GLU A 80 -31.82 -7.04 15.41
N PRO A 81 -30.87 -7.21 14.46
CA PRO A 81 -31.18 -7.81 13.19
C PRO A 81 -31.03 -9.33 13.30
N ASP A 82 -31.48 -10.07 12.28
CA ASP A 82 -31.08 -11.47 12.10
C ASP A 82 -29.56 -11.55 11.98
N SER A 83 -28.91 -11.81 13.11
CA SER A 83 -27.48 -11.72 13.29
C SER A 83 -26.73 -12.68 12.39
N LYS A 84 -27.35 -13.82 12.03
CA LYS A 84 -26.71 -14.87 11.24
C LYS A 84 -26.61 -14.51 9.75
N ARG A 85 -27.65 -13.90 9.18
CA ARG A 85 -27.62 -13.44 7.77
C ARG A 85 -26.63 -12.31 7.57
N LEU A 86 -26.65 -11.33 8.47
CA LEU A 86 -25.70 -10.22 8.45
C LEU A 86 -24.27 -10.70 8.68
N GLU A 87 -24.09 -11.67 9.58
CA GLU A 87 -22.78 -12.30 9.79
C GLU A 87 -22.25 -12.97 8.52
N LYS A 88 -23.08 -13.75 7.84
CA LYS A 88 -22.72 -14.41 6.59
C LYS A 88 -22.32 -13.38 5.54
N LEU A 89 -23.07 -12.30 5.41
CA LEU A 89 -22.80 -11.24 4.43
C LEU A 89 -21.48 -10.51 4.74
N GLN A 90 -21.23 -10.17 6.01
CA GLN A 90 -19.97 -9.54 6.42
C GLN A 90 -18.76 -10.47 6.20
N ASN A 91 -18.90 -11.76 6.53
CA ASN A 91 -17.84 -12.75 6.29
C ASN A 91 -17.54 -12.86 4.78
N GLN A 92 -18.58 -12.89 3.94
CA GLN A 92 -18.42 -12.94 2.49
C GLN A 92 -17.75 -11.68 1.94
N PHE A 93 -18.14 -10.49 2.41
CA PHE A 93 -17.49 -9.23 2.03
C PHE A 93 -16.00 -9.27 2.41
N HIS A 94 -15.67 -9.70 3.63
CA HIS A 94 -14.29 -9.83 4.08
C HIS A 94 -13.47 -10.77 3.18
N ASP A 95 -14.02 -11.94 2.85
CA ASP A 95 -13.31 -12.94 2.04
C ASP A 95 -13.07 -12.44 0.62
N ILE A 96 -14.06 -11.77 0.01
CA ILE A 96 -13.91 -11.15 -1.31
C ILE A 96 -12.90 -10.01 -1.25
N SER A 97 -12.94 -9.16 -0.21
CA SER A 97 -11.95 -8.10 -0.04
C SER A 97 -10.55 -8.67 0.09
N ALA A 98 -10.33 -9.75 0.86
CA ALA A 98 -9.03 -10.39 0.97
C ALA A 98 -8.56 -10.98 -0.37
N GLN A 99 -9.46 -11.65 -1.10
CA GLN A 99 -9.19 -12.23 -2.42
C GLN A 99 -8.90 -11.17 -3.49
N PHE A 100 -9.37 -9.93 -3.30
CA PHE A 100 -9.03 -8.81 -4.16
C PHE A 100 -7.72 -8.12 -3.73
N THR A 101 -7.60 -7.79 -2.45
CA THR A 101 -6.45 -7.10 -1.85
C THR A 101 -5.14 -7.86 -2.03
N ILE A 102 -5.10 -9.15 -1.68
CA ILE A 102 -3.84 -9.90 -1.68
C ILE A 102 -3.21 -9.98 -3.09
N PRO A 103 -3.94 -10.38 -4.15
CA PRO A 103 -3.38 -10.37 -5.51
C PRO A 103 -2.97 -8.99 -6.00
N VAL A 104 -3.73 -7.94 -5.67
CA VAL A 104 -3.38 -6.55 -6.00
C VAL A 104 -2.06 -6.15 -5.33
N SER A 105 -1.91 -6.45 -4.04
CA SER A 105 -0.68 -6.20 -3.28
C SER A 105 0.52 -6.97 -3.86
N VAL A 106 0.32 -8.22 -4.29
CA VAL A 106 1.36 -9.00 -4.98
C VAL A 106 1.74 -8.38 -6.32
N ALA A 107 0.75 -8.02 -7.14
CA ALA A 107 0.97 -7.42 -8.45
C ALA A 107 1.71 -6.08 -8.34
N ALA A 108 1.39 -5.27 -7.34
CA ALA A 108 2.12 -4.05 -7.04
C ALA A 108 3.59 -4.30 -6.66
N ILE A 109 3.88 -5.31 -5.83
CA ILE A 109 5.26 -5.68 -5.49
C ILE A 109 6.02 -6.17 -6.72
N VAL A 110 5.36 -6.95 -7.60
CA VAL A 110 5.96 -7.37 -8.88
C VAL A 110 6.26 -6.14 -9.75
N ARG A 111 5.31 -5.22 -9.88
CA ARG A 111 5.50 -3.99 -10.66
C ARG A 111 6.63 -3.13 -10.10
N TYR A 112 6.69 -2.99 -8.78
CA TYR A 112 7.79 -2.34 -8.07
C TYR A 112 9.16 -2.95 -8.44
N ARG A 113 9.26 -4.29 -8.49
CA ARG A 113 10.48 -5.01 -8.88
C ARG A 113 10.83 -4.88 -10.36
N GLN A 114 9.86 -4.55 -11.21
CA GLN A 114 10.04 -4.29 -12.64
C GLN A 114 10.42 -2.84 -12.95
N HIS A 115 11.06 -2.15 -12.00
CA HIS A 115 11.54 -0.76 -12.18
C HIS A 115 10.40 0.20 -12.54
N ALA A 116 9.38 0.26 -11.68
CA ALA A 116 8.30 1.23 -11.79
C ALA A 116 8.84 2.68 -11.81
N SER A 117 8.20 3.52 -12.62
CA SER A 117 8.47 4.96 -12.67
C SER A 117 8.08 5.65 -11.36
N PHE A 118 8.45 6.93 -11.17
CA PHE A 118 8.22 7.59 -9.87
C PHE A 118 6.75 7.70 -9.49
N TYR A 119 5.89 7.97 -10.46
CA TYR A 119 4.47 8.14 -10.20
C TYR A 119 3.79 6.81 -10.01
N GLU A 120 4.25 5.78 -10.71
CA GLU A 120 3.84 4.44 -10.41
C GLU A 120 4.24 4.07 -8.98
N LEU A 121 5.45 4.40 -8.50
CA LEU A 121 5.84 4.14 -7.10
C LEU A 121 4.92 4.83 -6.08
N ASP A 122 4.59 6.10 -6.32
CA ASP A 122 3.66 6.87 -5.49
C ASP A 122 2.24 6.26 -5.52
N PHE A 123 1.76 5.93 -6.72
CA PHE A 123 0.49 5.24 -6.91
C PHE A 123 0.45 3.87 -6.21
N LEU A 124 1.51 3.06 -6.33
CA LEU A 124 1.62 1.75 -5.69
C LEU A 124 1.64 1.87 -4.16
N HIS A 125 2.28 2.92 -3.62
CA HIS A 125 2.27 3.21 -2.20
C HIS A 125 0.85 3.49 -1.70
N SER A 126 0.15 4.44 -2.34
CA SER A 126 -1.23 4.76 -1.97
C SER A 126 -2.17 3.58 -2.17
N LEU A 127 -1.98 2.82 -3.26
CA LEU A 127 -2.73 1.60 -3.52
C LEU A 127 -2.58 0.60 -2.38
N LEU A 128 -1.37 0.26 -1.95
CA LEU A 128 -1.18 -0.75 -0.90
C LEU A 128 -1.66 -0.25 0.46
N THR A 129 -1.53 1.05 0.72
CA THR A 129 -2.05 1.67 1.94
C THR A 129 -3.59 1.62 1.96
N MET A 130 -4.23 1.92 0.83
CA MET A 130 -5.68 1.80 0.62
C MET A 130 -6.16 0.36 0.84
N GLN A 131 -5.47 -0.61 0.23
CA GLN A 131 -5.77 -2.04 0.38
C GLN A 131 -5.66 -2.48 1.85
N PHE A 132 -4.58 -2.07 2.53
CA PHE A 132 -4.34 -2.38 3.93
C PHE A 132 -5.41 -1.83 4.86
N PHE A 133 -5.75 -0.55 4.73
CA PHE A 133 -6.81 0.05 5.53
C PHE A 133 -8.18 -0.56 5.25
N SER A 134 -8.47 -0.90 3.99
CA SER A 134 -9.71 -1.55 3.60
C SER A 134 -9.88 -2.91 4.27
N LEU A 135 -8.88 -3.79 4.16
CA LEU A 135 -8.93 -5.13 4.73
C LEU A 135 -8.92 -5.09 6.27
N LEU A 136 -8.15 -4.18 6.86
CA LEU A 136 -8.12 -4.00 8.31
C LEU A 136 -9.48 -3.51 8.85
N SER A 137 -10.13 -2.56 8.16
CA SER A 137 -11.46 -2.07 8.52
C SER A 137 -12.50 -3.21 8.54
N SER A 138 -12.50 -4.03 7.48
CA SER A 138 -13.35 -5.22 7.38
C SER A 138 -13.07 -6.25 8.50
N SER A 139 -11.79 -6.47 8.82
CA SER A 139 -11.35 -7.38 9.89
C SER A 139 -11.84 -6.95 11.27
N VAL A 140 -11.77 -5.64 11.56
CA VAL A 140 -12.26 -5.07 12.83
C VAL A 140 -13.77 -5.28 12.97
N VAL A 141 -14.54 -5.04 11.91
CA VAL A 141 -16.01 -5.20 11.93
C VAL A 141 -16.43 -6.66 12.05
N ALA A 142 -15.61 -7.62 11.62
CA ALA A 142 -15.89 -9.04 11.84
C ALA A 142 -16.02 -9.41 13.33
N GLY A 143 -15.51 -8.59 14.26
CA GLY A 143 -15.66 -8.75 15.71
C GLY A 143 -17.03 -8.36 16.27
N VAL A 144 -17.89 -7.69 15.49
CA VAL A 144 -19.14 -7.09 16.00
C VAL A 144 -20.21 -8.11 16.43
N PHE A 145 -20.12 -9.34 15.93
CA PHE A 145 -21.17 -10.34 16.12
C PHE A 145 -21.17 -10.93 17.53
N ALA A 146 -22.37 -11.12 18.08
CA ALA A 146 -22.55 -11.58 19.46
C ALA A 146 -22.16 -13.05 19.66
N GLU A 147 -22.39 -13.89 18.64
CA GLU A 147 -21.95 -15.28 18.59
C GLU A 147 -20.44 -15.33 18.36
N ARG A 148 -19.75 -16.17 19.14
CA ARG A 148 -18.30 -16.31 19.01
C ARG A 148 -18.00 -16.96 17.66
N LYS A 149 -17.22 -16.27 16.83
CA LYS A 149 -16.66 -16.83 15.60
C LYS A 149 -15.96 -18.16 15.89
N SER A 150 -16.06 -19.10 14.95
CA SER A 150 -15.31 -20.35 15.05
C SER A 150 -13.80 -20.05 15.09
N ILE A 151 -13.04 -20.86 15.83
CA ILE A 151 -11.58 -20.69 15.94
C ILE A 151 -10.93 -20.68 14.55
N MET A 152 -11.40 -21.55 13.65
CA MET A 152 -10.93 -21.59 12.26
C MET A 152 -11.18 -20.27 11.53
N ARG A 153 -12.35 -19.64 11.72
CA ARG A 153 -12.63 -18.33 11.11
C ARG A 153 -11.66 -17.27 11.62
N ILE A 154 -11.41 -17.23 12.93
CA ILE A 154 -10.45 -16.27 13.52
C ILE A 154 -9.05 -16.48 12.92
N ILE A 155 -8.59 -17.73 12.80
CA ILE A 155 -7.30 -18.05 12.17
C ILE A 155 -7.23 -17.52 10.74
N VAL A 156 -8.29 -17.72 9.94
CA VAL A 156 -8.34 -17.22 8.55
C VAL A 156 -8.25 -15.69 8.51
N LEU A 157 -9.02 -14.98 9.33
CA LEU A 157 -8.96 -13.51 9.42
C LEU A 157 -7.55 -13.01 9.77
N VAL A 158 -6.90 -13.67 10.75
CA VAL A 158 -5.53 -13.34 11.17
C VAL A 158 -4.53 -13.61 10.05
N ILE A 159 -4.65 -14.72 9.32
CA ILE A 159 -3.77 -15.04 8.19
C ILE A 159 -3.90 -13.98 7.09
N TYR A 160 -5.12 -13.58 6.72
CA TYR A 160 -5.33 -12.52 5.73
C TYR A 160 -4.69 -11.21 6.18
N GLY A 161 -4.94 -10.77 7.42
CA GLY A 161 -4.35 -9.55 7.95
C GLY A 161 -2.82 -9.58 8.03
N LEU A 162 -2.23 -10.71 8.46
CA LEU A 162 -0.77 -10.87 8.53
C LEU A 162 -0.12 -10.89 7.14
N LEU A 163 -0.75 -11.57 6.17
CA LEU A 163 -0.24 -11.63 4.80
C LEU A 163 -0.26 -10.25 4.16
N ASP A 164 -1.38 -9.53 4.27
CA ASP A 164 -1.51 -8.19 3.71
C ASP A 164 -0.56 -7.19 4.38
N PHE A 165 -0.43 -7.23 5.72
CA PHE A 165 0.57 -6.44 6.43
C PHE A 165 2.00 -6.76 5.97
N ALA A 166 2.35 -8.03 5.76
CA ALA A 166 3.66 -8.42 5.28
C ALA A 166 3.93 -7.88 3.87
N LEU A 167 2.95 -7.94 2.97
CA LEU A 167 3.06 -7.41 1.60
C LEU A 167 3.22 -5.88 1.63
N TYR A 168 2.41 -5.18 2.43
CA TYR A 168 2.55 -3.75 2.67
C TYR A 168 3.97 -3.39 3.14
N MET A 169 4.46 -4.06 4.18
CA MET A 169 5.80 -3.80 4.72
C MET A 169 6.94 -4.11 3.73
N ILE A 170 6.77 -5.09 2.82
CA ILE A 170 7.73 -5.37 1.75
C ILE A 170 7.85 -4.17 0.80
N LEU A 171 6.73 -3.56 0.41
CA LEU A 171 6.75 -2.37 -0.45
C LEU A 171 7.35 -1.18 0.28
N ILE A 172 6.87 -0.87 1.50
CA ILE A 172 7.40 0.25 2.31
C ILE A 172 8.91 0.13 2.46
N LYS A 173 9.41 -1.05 2.83
CA LYS A 173 10.86 -1.29 2.93
C LYS A 173 11.59 -1.09 1.60
N GLY A 174 10.96 -1.46 0.49
CA GLY A 174 11.51 -1.23 -0.85
C GLY A 174 11.64 0.26 -1.18
N LEU A 175 10.63 1.06 -0.81
CA LEU A 175 10.61 2.51 -1.07
C LEU A 175 11.64 3.29 -0.23
N ILE A 176 12.15 2.71 0.85
CA ILE A 176 13.25 3.32 1.63
C ILE A 176 14.52 3.35 0.77
N THR A 177 14.96 4.56 0.43
CA THR A 177 16.12 4.81 -0.44
C THR A 177 17.26 5.53 0.29
N SER A 178 18.47 5.47 -0.26
CA SER A 178 19.65 6.16 0.28
C SER A 178 19.56 7.68 0.08
N GLN A 179 20.21 8.46 0.96
CA GLN A 179 20.21 9.93 0.90
C GLN A 179 20.66 10.46 -0.47
N PRO A 180 21.74 9.93 -1.08
CA PRO A 180 22.19 10.46 -2.36
C PRO A 180 21.18 10.16 -3.47
N ARG A 181 20.58 8.95 -3.49
CA ARG A 181 19.56 8.61 -4.48
C ARG A 181 18.34 9.51 -4.29
N TRP A 182 17.95 9.80 -3.06
CA TRP A 182 16.88 10.74 -2.76
C TRP A 182 17.15 12.14 -3.29
N LYS A 183 18.36 12.67 -3.07
CA LYS A 183 18.76 13.97 -3.62
C LYS A 183 18.72 13.97 -5.15
N THR A 184 19.24 12.94 -5.79
CA THR A 184 19.21 12.79 -7.25
C THR A 184 17.77 12.73 -7.80
N LEU A 185 16.85 12.13 -7.04
CA LEU A 185 15.42 12.11 -7.35
C LEU A 185 14.79 13.49 -7.23
N ASP A 186 15.12 14.22 -6.17
CA ASP A 186 14.64 15.59 -5.92
C ASP A 186 15.12 16.54 -7.02
N ASP A 187 16.41 16.48 -7.37
CA ASP A 187 17.00 17.25 -8.48
C ASP A 187 16.30 16.94 -9.83
N LEU A 188 15.89 15.69 -10.07
CA LEU A 188 15.17 15.29 -11.29
C LEU A 188 13.71 15.75 -11.27
N ALA A 189 13.04 15.64 -10.13
CA ALA A 189 11.68 16.14 -9.95
C ALA A 189 11.63 17.66 -10.11
N GLU A 190 12.57 18.39 -9.52
CA GLU A 190 12.70 19.84 -9.67
C GLU A 190 12.98 20.23 -11.13
N ALA A 191 13.89 19.52 -11.82
CA ALA A 191 14.17 19.77 -13.23
C ALA A 191 12.96 19.48 -14.15
N CYS A 192 12.14 18.48 -13.78
CA CYS A 192 10.90 18.15 -14.49
C CYS A 192 9.67 18.91 -13.96
N SER A 193 9.82 19.82 -12.99
CA SER A 193 8.70 20.52 -12.35
C SER A 193 7.92 21.45 -13.29
N ALA A 194 8.54 21.86 -14.39
CA ALA A 194 7.87 22.56 -15.48
C ALA A 194 6.73 21.75 -16.10
N TYR A 195 6.72 20.43 -15.90
CA TYR A 195 5.71 19.50 -16.41
C TYR A 195 4.70 19.06 -15.33
N SER A 196 5.02 19.13 -14.03
CA SER A 196 4.08 18.90 -12.93
C SER A 196 4.63 19.28 -11.54
N GLN A 197 3.76 19.59 -10.58
CA GLN A 197 4.13 20.00 -9.21
C GLN A 197 4.14 18.85 -8.18
N ILE A 198 4.06 17.58 -8.58
CA ILE A 198 4.07 16.47 -7.62
C ILE A 198 5.48 15.98 -7.37
N PHE A 199 5.87 16.07 -6.09
CA PHE A 199 7.05 15.43 -5.55
C PHE A 199 6.68 14.04 -5.04
N PRO A 200 7.45 12.99 -5.39
CA PRO A 200 7.19 11.64 -4.87
C PRO A 200 7.34 11.64 -3.34
N TRP A 201 6.45 10.96 -2.61
CA TRP A 201 6.48 10.90 -1.14
C TRP A 201 7.74 10.20 -0.56
N ILE A 202 8.61 9.65 -1.40
CA ILE A 202 9.84 8.98 -0.97
C ILE A 202 10.53 9.86 0.08
N GLN A 203 10.76 9.33 1.28
CA GLN A 203 11.49 10.03 2.32
C GLN A 203 12.86 9.39 2.48
N HIS A 204 13.90 10.21 2.54
CA HIS A 204 15.17 9.71 3.03
C HIS A 204 15.04 9.40 4.53
N ILE A 205 15.04 8.12 4.87
CA ILE A 205 15.26 7.68 6.24
C ILE A 205 16.77 7.45 6.37
N PRO A 206 17.48 8.17 7.25
CA PRO A 206 18.90 7.94 7.45
C PRO A 206 19.10 6.48 7.87
N THR A 207 19.66 5.68 6.96
CA THR A 207 20.19 4.38 7.32
C THR A 207 21.32 4.65 8.30
N SER A 208 21.14 4.26 9.55
CA SER A 208 22.24 4.24 10.51
C SER A 208 23.39 3.44 9.90
N ASP A 209 24.46 4.12 9.46
CA ASP A 209 25.67 3.56 8.81
C ASP A 209 26.35 2.45 9.63
N VAL A 210 25.92 2.33 10.88
CA VAL A 210 26.32 1.30 11.83
C VAL A 210 26.02 -0.13 11.36
N LEU A 211 25.08 -0.32 10.43
CA LEU A 211 24.50 -1.65 10.18
C LEU A 211 25.13 -2.51 9.08
N LEU A 212 25.88 -1.95 8.13
CA LEU A 212 26.09 -2.62 6.84
C LEU A 212 27.53 -3.09 6.55
N HIS A 213 28.47 -2.95 7.48
CA HIS A 213 29.87 -3.39 7.28
C HIS A 213 30.42 -4.27 8.42
N ILE A 214 29.61 -5.17 8.97
CA ILE A 214 30.13 -6.22 9.85
C ILE A 214 30.58 -7.40 8.99
N THR A 215 31.83 -7.32 8.51
CA THR A 215 32.51 -8.47 7.93
C THR A 215 32.76 -9.49 9.04
N THR A 216 32.41 -10.77 8.84
CA THR A 216 32.60 -11.85 9.83
C THR A 216 34.04 -11.96 10.38
N LYS A 217 35.04 -11.47 9.63
CA LYS A 217 36.45 -11.39 10.06
C LYS A 217 36.75 -10.29 11.10
N GLN A 218 35.91 -9.26 11.24
CA GLN A 218 36.04 -8.24 12.30
C GLN A 218 35.45 -8.69 13.64
N PHE A 219 34.63 -9.74 13.65
CA PHE A 219 33.98 -10.27 14.85
C PHE A 219 34.96 -10.96 15.82
N PHE A 220 36.15 -11.35 15.35
CA PHE A 220 37.09 -12.19 16.10
C PHE A 220 38.48 -11.57 16.36
N LYS A 221 38.66 -10.23 16.24
CA LYS A 221 39.90 -9.57 16.72
C LYS A 221 39.76 -9.08 18.17
N PRO A 222 40.77 -9.28 19.04
CA PRO A 222 40.62 -9.08 20.48
C PRO A 222 40.61 -7.60 20.89
N PHE A 223 39.52 -7.24 21.58
CA PHE A 223 39.30 -6.23 22.62
C PHE A 223 40.31 -5.07 22.81
N ASN A 224 40.01 -3.92 22.19
CA ASN A 224 40.33 -2.58 22.72
C ASN A 224 39.33 -1.55 22.15
N LYS A 225 38.86 -0.58 22.97
CA LYS A 225 37.93 0.57 22.78
C LYS A 225 36.74 0.46 21.81
N THR A 226 36.89 -0.20 20.68
CA THR A 226 35.88 -0.59 19.69
C THR A 226 34.82 -1.54 20.27
N ALA A 227 35.17 -2.35 21.28
CA ALA A 227 34.23 -3.26 21.96
C ALA A 227 33.03 -2.53 22.61
N TRP A 228 33.26 -1.31 23.13
CA TRP A 228 32.18 -0.50 23.69
C TRP A 228 31.19 -0.04 22.62
N LYS A 229 31.69 0.33 21.43
CA LYS A 229 30.84 0.67 20.28
C LYS A 229 29.99 -0.53 19.86
N TYR A 230 30.59 -1.72 19.73
CA TYR A 230 29.82 -2.94 19.41
C TYR A 230 28.80 -3.30 20.49
N GLY A 231 29.13 -3.12 21.77
CA GLY A 231 28.21 -3.30 22.88
C GLY A 231 26.97 -2.40 22.76
N LEU A 232 27.15 -1.12 22.41
CA LEU A 232 26.04 -0.18 22.17
C LEU A 232 25.18 -0.58 20.97
N ILE A 233 25.78 -1.11 19.90
CA ILE A 233 25.06 -1.57 18.71
C ILE A 233 24.18 -2.78 19.06
N ILE A 234 24.76 -3.80 19.70
CA ILE A 234 24.04 -5.00 20.13
C ILE A 234 22.93 -4.61 21.11
N PHE A 235 23.22 -3.74 22.07
CA PHE A 235 22.21 -3.23 23.00
C PHE A 235 21.08 -2.50 22.27
N GLY A 236 21.41 -1.65 21.29
CA GLY A 236 20.42 -0.95 20.46
C GLY A 236 19.52 -1.92 19.68
N PHE A 237 20.07 -3.00 19.12
CA PHE A 237 19.29 -4.04 18.44
C PHE A 237 18.39 -4.82 19.39
N VAL A 238 18.92 -5.21 20.55
CA VAL A 238 18.14 -5.91 21.57
C VAL A 238 17.00 -5.00 22.06
N LEU A 239 17.27 -3.72 22.31
CA LEU A 239 16.26 -2.75 22.71
C LEU A 239 15.21 -2.52 21.62
N ALA A 240 15.63 -2.35 20.36
CA ALA A 240 14.71 -2.22 19.23
C ALA A 240 13.86 -3.49 19.03
N GLY A 241 14.45 -4.67 19.21
CA GLY A 241 13.75 -5.95 19.18
C GLY A 241 12.72 -6.08 20.30
N ILE A 242 13.08 -5.67 21.52
CA ILE A 242 12.16 -5.65 22.67
C ILE A 242 11.02 -4.67 22.43
N ILE A 243 11.31 -3.45 21.97
CA ILE A 243 10.29 -2.44 21.65
C ILE A 243 9.37 -2.95 20.53
N GLY A 244 9.93 -3.53 19.47
CA GLY A 244 9.17 -4.10 18.37
C GLY A 244 8.27 -5.25 18.82
N LEU A 245 8.79 -6.16 19.64
CA LEU A 245 8.00 -7.25 20.23
C LEU A 245 6.90 -6.71 21.15
N PHE A 246 7.20 -5.72 21.98
CA PHE A 246 6.22 -5.10 22.87
C PHE A 246 5.10 -4.41 22.09
N LEU A 247 5.44 -3.65 21.04
CA LEU A 247 4.47 -3.05 20.13
C LEU A 247 3.63 -4.12 19.43
N ALA A 248 4.25 -5.20 18.95
CA ALA A 248 3.52 -6.31 18.34
C ALA A 248 2.55 -6.96 19.33
N VAL A 249 2.96 -7.18 20.58
CA VAL A 249 2.09 -7.71 21.64
C VAL A 249 0.94 -6.75 21.95
N ILE A 250 1.19 -5.43 22.03
CA ILE A 250 0.14 -4.43 22.22
C ILE A 250 -0.84 -4.45 21.04
N ILE A 251 -0.34 -4.45 19.80
CA ILE A 251 -1.18 -4.49 18.59
C ILE A 251 -2.03 -5.77 18.59
N LEU A 252 -1.42 -6.93 18.87
CA LEU A 252 -2.14 -8.20 18.96
C LEU A 252 -3.15 -8.19 20.10
N ALA A 253 -2.85 -7.58 21.24
CA ALA A 253 -3.78 -7.45 22.37
C ALA A 253 -4.93 -6.49 22.05
N LEU A 254 -4.67 -5.39 21.36
CA LEU A 254 -5.69 -4.44 20.89
C LEU A 254 -6.56 -5.07 19.81
N LEU A 255 -5.97 -5.80 18.86
CA LEU A 255 -6.70 -6.56 17.84
C LEU A 255 -7.53 -7.67 18.49
N TYR A 256 -6.97 -8.44 19.43
CA TYR A 256 -7.71 -9.44 20.17
C TYR A 256 -8.87 -8.81 20.96
N LYS A 257 -8.63 -7.68 21.64
CA LYS A 257 -9.66 -6.94 22.36
C LYS A 257 -10.72 -6.40 21.41
N ALA A 258 -10.36 -5.90 20.23
CA ALA A 258 -11.31 -5.46 19.21
C ALA A 258 -12.13 -6.64 18.69
N LEU A 259 -11.49 -7.75 18.32
CA LEU A 259 -12.14 -8.96 17.81
C LEU A 259 -13.00 -9.68 18.85
N THR A 260 -12.75 -9.46 20.15
CA THR A 260 -13.57 -9.99 21.24
C THR A 260 -14.55 -8.96 21.82
N SER A 261 -14.43 -7.70 21.43
CA SER A 261 -15.36 -6.64 21.82
C SER A 261 -16.67 -6.84 21.09
N LYS A 262 -17.76 -6.94 21.84
CA LYS A 262 -19.12 -6.95 21.29
C LYS A 262 -19.70 -5.54 21.14
N ASP A 263 -18.89 -4.51 21.41
CA ASP A 263 -19.30 -3.12 21.32
C ASP A 263 -19.19 -2.62 19.88
N ALA A 264 -20.32 -2.69 19.18
CA ALA A 264 -20.46 -2.21 17.81
C ALA A 264 -20.11 -0.73 17.63
N ARG A 265 -20.31 0.11 18.65
CA ARG A 265 -19.99 1.54 18.56
C ARG A 265 -18.48 1.75 18.57
N PHE A 266 -17.78 1.07 19.47
CA PHE A 266 -16.33 1.12 19.54
C PHE A 266 -15.68 0.60 18.25
N LEU A 267 -16.13 -0.56 17.74
CA LEU A 267 -15.62 -1.12 16.49
C LEU A 267 -15.97 -0.25 15.28
N GLY A 268 -17.16 0.34 15.27
CA GLY A 268 -17.58 1.29 14.23
C GLY A 268 -16.69 2.53 14.16
N LEU A 269 -16.25 3.07 15.31
CA LEU A 269 -15.32 4.22 15.34
C LEU A 269 -13.93 3.87 14.80
N ILE A 270 -13.39 2.70 15.15
CA ILE A 270 -12.11 2.22 14.59
C ILE A 270 -12.25 2.03 13.08
N SER A 271 -13.31 1.35 12.65
CA SER A 271 -13.62 1.13 11.24
C SER A 271 -13.80 2.44 10.47
N LEU A 272 -14.40 3.47 11.08
CA LEU A 272 -14.51 4.80 10.50
C LEU A 272 -13.14 5.44 10.28
N GLY A 273 -12.25 5.42 11.28
CA GLY A 273 -10.91 5.98 11.16
C GLY A 273 -10.10 5.31 10.03
N LEU A 274 -10.18 3.98 9.94
CA LEU A 274 -9.56 3.22 8.86
C LEU A 274 -10.17 3.54 7.49
N SER A 275 -11.50 3.70 7.41
CA SER A 275 -12.19 4.06 6.17
C SER A 275 -11.83 5.48 5.70
N VAL A 276 -11.62 6.42 6.63
CA VAL A 276 -11.12 7.77 6.31
C VAL A 276 -9.69 7.70 5.75
N GLY A 277 -8.80 6.94 6.40
CA GLY A 277 -7.45 6.70 5.88
C GLY A 277 -7.47 6.11 4.47
N MET A 278 -8.29 5.08 4.25
CA MET A 278 -8.50 4.47 2.92
C MET A 278 -9.00 5.49 1.89
N LEU A 279 -9.97 6.34 2.23
CA LEU A 279 -10.49 7.38 1.33
C LEU A 279 -9.42 8.41 0.95
N VAL A 280 -8.60 8.82 1.92
CA VAL A 280 -7.46 9.72 1.67
C VAL A 280 -6.51 9.11 0.64
N GLU A 281 -6.25 7.81 0.71
CA GLU A 281 -5.41 7.11 -0.27
C GLU A 281 -6.08 6.95 -1.63
N VAL A 282 -7.40 6.70 -1.70
CA VAL A 282 -8.14 6.72 -2.98
C VAL A 282 -8.02 8.09 -3.65
N VAL A 283 -8.17 9.17 -2.89
CA VAL A 283 -8.02 10.54 -3.43
C VAL A 283 -6.59 10.79 -3.90
N GLN A 284 -5.57 10.30 -3.18
CA GLN A 284 -4.17 10.38 -3.62
C GLN A 284 -3.96 9.61 -4.93
N MET A 285 -4.47 8.38 -5.05
CA MET A 285 -4.39 7.60 -6.28
C MET A 285 -5.02 8.33 -7.47
N GLU A 286 -6.21 8.92 -7.31
CA GLU A 286 -6.87 9.68 -8.38
C GLU A 286 -6.09 10.94 -8.75
N ARG A 287 -5.54 11.64 -7.75
CA ARG A 287 -4.67 12.79 -8.00
C ARG A 287 -3.47 12.34 -8.83
N THR A 288 -2.75 11.31 -8.40
CA THR A 288 -1.57 10.80 -9.10
C THR A 288 -1.92 10.38 -10.53
N ARG A 289 -3.03 9.66 -10.76
CA ARG A 289 -3.51 9.32 -12.11
C ARG A 289 -3.79 10.54 -12.97
N ASN A 290 -4.44 11.56 -12.43
CA ASN A 290 -4.76 12.79 -13.18
C ASN A 290 -3.49 13.54 -13.61
N ILE A 291 -2.48 13.63 -12.75
CA ILE A 291 -1.20 14.25 -13.17
C ILE A 291 -0.52 13.38 -14.23
N MET A 292 -0.49 12.05 -14.07
CA MET A 292 0.11 11.19 -15.11
C MET A 292 -0.55 11.41 -16.47
N LYS A 293 -1.87 11.53 -16.49
CA LYS A 293 -2.65 11.81 -17.69
C LYS A 293 -2.35 13.18 -18.30
N GLU A 294 -2.21 14.22 -17.47
CA GLU A 294 -1.86 15.57 -17.92
C GLU A 294 -0.46 15.60 -18.55
N VAL A 295 0.49 14.94 -17.90
CA VAL A 295 1.91 14.94 -18.27
C VAL A 295 2.19 14.09 -19.51
N THR A 296 1.61 12.90 -19.59
CA THR A 296 1.85 11.96 -20.70
C THR A 296 0.88 12.17 -21.87
N GLY A 297 -0.21 12.91 -21.66
CA GLY A 297 -1.17 13.24 -22.70
C GLY A 297 -1.78 12.00 -23.33
N LEU A 298 -1.57 11.85 -24.64
CA LEU A 298 -2.13 10.73 -25.42
C LEU A 298 -1.42 9.39 -25.16
N ASP A 299 -0.21 9.41 -24.59
CA ASP A 299 0.55 8.20 -24.31
C ASP A 299 0.12 7.53 -23.00
N PHE A 300 -0.80 8.12 -22.24
CA PHE A 300 -1.31 7.54 -20.99
C PHE A 300 -2.17 6.30 -21.25
N LEU A 301 -1.73 5.14 -20.73
CA LEU A 301 -2.39 3.84 -20.94
C LEU A 301 -3.59 3.63 -19.99
N ASP A 302 -4.56 4.54 -20.00
CA ASP A 302 -5.72 4.51 -19.08
C ASP A 302 -6.89 3.68 -19.60
N ASN A 303 -7.14 3.77 -20.91
CA ASN A 303 -8.35 3.26 -21.55
C ASN A 303 -8.21 1.81 -22.06
N GLU A 304 -7.13 1.13 -21.71
CA GLU A 304 -6.90 -0.25 -22.09
C GLU A 304 -7.62 -1.19 -21.12
N TRP A 305 -8.66 -1.86 -21.61
CA TRP A 305 -9.38 -2.87 -20.85
C TRP A 305 -8.70 -4.22 -20.95
N GLY A 306 -8.02 -4.61 -19.87
CA GLY A 306 -7.41 -5.93 -19.73
C GLY A 306 -8.37 -6.99 -19.17
N PHE A 307 -8.05 -8.27 -19.41
CA PHE A 307 -8.78 -9.40 -18.81
C PHE A 307 -8.82 -9.30 -17.27
N GLY A 308 -7.68 -8.95 -16.64
CA GLY A 308 -7.58 -8.79 -15.19
C GLY A 308 -8.53 -7.72 -14.63
N GLN A 309 -8.69 -6.61 -15.35
CA GLN A 309 -9.59 -5.53 -14.94
C GLN A 309 -11.05 -6.00 -14.95
N ILE A 310 -11.46 -6.71 -16.01
CA ILE A 310 -12.82 -7.24 -16.11
C ILE A 310 -13.06 -8.22 -14.97
N ILE A 311 -12.18 -9.20 -14.78
CA ILE A 311 -12.31 -10.17 -13.68
C ILE A 311 -12.39 -9.48 -12.32
N SER A 312 -11.62 -8.42 -12.10
CA SER A 312 -11.65 -7.66 -10.84
C SER A 312 -13.02 -7.08 -10.51
N LEU A 313 -13.76 -6.61 -11.51
CA LEU A 313 -15.13 -6.09 -11.31
C LEU A 313 -16.10 -7.23 -10.98
N PHE A 314 -15.96 -8.36 -11.66
CA PHE A 314 -16.84 -9.52 -11.46
C PHE A 314 -16.65 -10.22 -10.11
N LEU A 315 -15.51 -10.00 -9.41
CA LEU A 315 -15.32 -10.48 -8.03
C LEU A 315 -16.39 -9.94 -7.06
N TRP A 316 -16.93 -8.75 -7.32
CA TRP A 316 -17.92 -8.11 -6.46
C TRP A 316 -19.36 -8.54 -6.74
N VAL A 317 -19.63 -9.14 -7.92
CA VAL A 317 -21.00 -9.52 -8.35
C VAL A 317 -21.66 -10.52 -7.38
N PRO A 318 -20.99 -11.59 -6.91
CA PRO A 318 -21.59 -12.51 -5.95
C PRO A 318 -22.02 -11.83 -4.64
N LEU A 319 -21.26 -10.83 -4.17
CA LEU A 319 -21.62 -10.05 -2.98
C LEU A 319 -22.86 -9.20 -3.23
N GLY A 320 -22.93 -8.53 -4.39
CA GLY A 320 -24.09 -7.73 -4.77
C GLY A 320 -25.37 -8.56 -4.84
N LEU A 321 -25.32 -9.71 -5.52
CA LEU A 321 -26.46 -10.63 -5.62
C LEU A 321 -26.88 -11.17 -4.25
N GLN A 322 -25.93 -11.56 -3.40
CA GLN A 322 -26.24 -12.02 -2.05
C GLN A 322 -26.83 -10.91 -1.18
N SER A 323 -26.36 -9.68 -1.33
CA SER A 323 -26.90 -8.51 -0.61
C SER A 323 -28.35 -8.26 -1.00
N ILE A 324 -28.66 -8.26 -2.31
CA ILE A 324 -30.03 -8.10 -2.83
C ILE A 324 -30.94 -9.22 -2.30
N TYR A 325 -30.49 -10.47 -2.39
CA TYR A 325 -31.26 -11.62 -1.90
C TYR A 325 -31.62 -11.47 -0.41
N ASN A 326 -30.65 -11.09 0.44
CA ASN A 326 -30.90 -10.91 1.87
C ASN A 326 -31.84 -9.73 2.15
N VAL A 327 -31.70 -8.61 1.44
CA VAL A 327 -32.59 -7.44 1.60
C VAL A 327 -34.02 -7.80 1.22
N ILE A 328 -34.23 -8.52 0.10
CA ILE A 328 -35.56 -8.97 -0.31
C ILE A 328 -36.16 -9.94 0.72
N GLY A 329 -35.37 -10.89 1.24
CA GLY A 329 -35.83 -11.79 2.30
C GLY A 329 -36.30 -11.04 3.54
N ILE A 330 -35.52 -10.04 3.99
CA ILE A 330 -35.89 -9.19 5.14
C ILE A 330 -37.19 -8.42 4.86
N LEU A 331 -37.35 -7.84 3.66
CA LEU A 331 -38.56 -7.11 3.27
C LEU A 331 -39.80 -8.00 3.21
N ASN A 332 -39.62 -9.28 2.89
CA ASN A 332 -40.70 -10.27 2.83
C ASN A 332 -41.01 -10.90 4.21
N GLY A 333 -40.24 -10.60 5.25
CA GLY A 333 -40.41 -11.17 6.59
C GLY A 333 -39.96 -12.63 6.72
N GLU A 334 -39.13 -13.11 5.78
CA GLU A 334 -38.47 -14.42 5.83
C GLU A 334 -37.18 -14.36 6.62
#